data_AF-A0A9W7D2N3-F1
#
_entry.id   AF-A0A9W7D2N3-F1
#
_cell.length_a   1.000
_cell.length_b   1.000
_cell.length_c   1.000
_cell.angle_alpha   90.00
_cell.angle_beta   90.00
_cell.angle_gamma   90.00
#
_symmetry.space_group_name_H-M   'P 1'
#
loop_
_entity.id
_entity.type
_entity.pdbx_description
1 polymer ?
#
loop_
_entity_poly.entity_id
_entity_poly.type
_entity_poly.pdbx_seq_one_letter_code
_entity_poly.pdbx_strand_id
1 'polypeptide(L)'
;MVFISYVSNSKNQRLIVRQYGNKMERLLKYLSPEYHNNPKYQFGEGTYGETHLYENISADQFYDKLENALSPQKNAYKVNLALGYQLYDPVNNESIYFYPNIANTYVYDKPFVNNSRADLRKVITDIRTKDLSDTLNYPKSGIKTQGYYSFQDIL
;
A
#
# COMPACT_ATOMS: atom_id res chain seq x y z
N MET A 1 10.87 -4.93 19.54
CA MET A 1 10.59 -5.03 18.09
C MET A 1 11.83 -4.53 17.35
N VAL A 2 12.45 -5.35 16.49
CA VAL A 2 13.68 -4.96 15.77
C VAL A 2 13.28 -4.34 14.44
N PHE A 3 13.58 -3.06 14.24
CA PHE A 3 13.37 -2.38 12.97
C PHE A 3 14.62 -2.54 12.11
N ILE A 4 14.49 -3.27 11.00
CA ILE A 4 15.55 -3.43 9.99
C ILE A 4 15.11 -2.63 8.76
N SER A 5 15.62 -1.42 8.64
CA SER A 5 15.45 -0.58 7.45
C SER A 5 16.46 -0.97 6.36
N TYR A 6 16.22 -0.53 5.12
CA TYR A 6 17.16 -0.71 4.01
C TYR A 6 17.43 -2.19 3.68
N VAL A 7 16.34 -2.87 3.31
CA VAL A 7 16.24 -4.32 3.07
C VAL A 7 16.95 -4.77 1.79
N SER A 8 17.31 -3.82 0.92
CA SER A 8 18.16 -4.04 -0.25
C SER A 8 19.60 -4.37 0.12
N ASN A 9 20.06 -4.02 1.33
CA ASN A 9 21.41 -4.33 1.78
C ASN A 9 21.56 -5.80 2.19
N SER A 10 22.57 -6.48 1.64
CA SER A 10 22.83 -7.91 1.88
C SER A 10 23.07 -8.25 3.37
N LYS A 11 23.65 -7.34 4.16
CA LYS A 11 23.84 -7.50 5.60
C LYS A 11 22.51 -7.51 6.34
N ASN A 12 21.58 -6.62 5.95
CA ASN A 12 20.24 -6.53 6.54
C ASN A 12 19.37 -7.72 6.15
N GLN A 13 19.48 -8.20 4.91
CA GLN A 13 18.80 -9.42 4.44
C GLN A 13 19.19 -10.64 5.28
N ARG A 14 20.48 -10.79 5.60
CA ARG A 14 20.96 -11.88 6.48
C ARG A 14 20.40 -11.78 7.89
N LEU A 15 20.27 -10.57 8.44
CA LEU A 15 19.66 -10.34 9.75
C LEU A 15 18.18 -10.75 9.74
N ILE A 16 17.44 -10.41 8.69
CA ILE A 16 16.02 -10.79 8.53
C ILE A 16 15.87 -12.30 8.43
N VAL A 17 16.64 -12.95 7.56
CA VAL A 17 16.67 -14.41 7.42
C VAL A 17 16.91 -15.08 8.75
N ARG A 18 17.91 -14.62 9.50
CA ARG A 18 18.27 -15.18 10.81
C ARG A 18 17.19 -14.94 11.86
N GLN A 19 16.60 -13.74 11.88
CA GLN A 19 15.60 -13.35 12.88
C GLN A 19 14.27 -14.07 12.69
N TYR A 20 13.84 -14.25 11.45
CA TYR A 20 12.51 -14.78 11.10
C TYR A 20 12.53 -16.22 10.58
N GLY A 21 13.69 -16.87 10.54
CA GLY A 21 13.83 -18.26 10.06
C GLY A 21 13.49 -18.45 8.57
N ASN A 22 13.60 -17.39 7.76
CA ASN A 22 13.28 -17.44 6.33
C ASN A 22 14.47 -17.91 5.48
N LYS A 23 14.22 -18.54 4.33
CA LYS A 23 15.29 -18.83 3.36
C LYS A 23 15.69 -17.58 2.60
N MET A 24 16.99 -17.37 2.37
CA MET A 24 17.51 -16.21 1.63
C MET A 24 16.90 -16.10 0.22
N GLU A 25 16.79 -17.23 -0.49
CA GLU A 25 16.14 -17.29 -1.82
C GLU A 25 14.70 -16.80 -1.79
N ARG A 26 13.95 -17.14 -0.73
CA ARG A 26 12.56 -16.71 -0.56
C ARG A 26 12.48 -15.21 -0.27
N LEU A 27 13.39 -14.68 0.53
CA LEU A 27 13.51 -13.25 0.79
C LEU A 27 13.87 -12.49 -0.50
N LEU A 28 14.88 -12.94 -1.25
CA LEU A 28 15.31 -12.32 -2.51
C LEU A 28 14.23 -12.38 -3.58
N LYS A 29 13.47 -13.48 -3.64
CA LYS A 29 12.28 -13.57 -4.50
C LYS A 29 11.26 -12.49 -4.14
N TYR A 30 10.96 -12.30 -2.85
CA TYR A 30 10.01 -11.26 -2.43
C TYR A 30 10.54 -9.83 -2.55
N LEU A 31 11.86 -9.65 -2.62
CA LEU A 31 12.49 -8.36 -2.85
C LEU A 31 12.74 -8.07 -4.34
N SER A 32 12.50 -9.04 -5.24
CA SER A 32 12.79 -8.85 -6.65
C SER A 32 11.76 -7.89 -7.29
N PRO A 33 12.20 -6.97 -8.16
CA PRO A 33 11.27 -6.09 -8.88
C PRO A 33 10.23 -6.88 -9.68
N GLU A 34 10.64 -8.02 -10.24
CA GLU A 34 9.76 -8.91 -11.02
C GLU A 34 8.66 -9.55 -10.18
N TYR A 35 8.90 -9.84 -8.90
CA TYR A 35 7.86 -10.31 -7.98
C TYR A 35 6.78 -9.24 -7.76
N HIS A 36 7.20 -7.98 -7.77
CA HIS A 36 6.34 -6.80 -7.76
C HIS A 36 5.95 -6.30 -9.16
N ASN A 37 6.00 -7.14 -10.20
CA ASN A 37 5.51 -6.74 -11.53
C ASN A 37 4.28 -7.54 -11.98
N ASN A 38 3.86 -8.54 -11.21
CA ASN A 38 2.66 -9.33 -11.52
C ASN A 38 1.47 -8.81 -10.68
N PRO A 39 0.37 -8.32 -11.28
CA PRO A 39 -0.77 -7.84 -10.52
C PRO A 39 -1.31 -8.93 -9.61
N LYS A 40 -1.20 -8.72 -8.29
CA LYS A 40 -1.61 -9.70 -7.29
C LYS A 40 -2.73 -9.12 -6.45
N TYR A 41 -3.89 -9.78 -6.50
CA TYR A 41 -4.99 -9.51 -5.61
C TYR A 41 -4.95 -10.50 -4.44
N GLN A 42 -5.13 -10.00 -3.22
CA GLN A 42 -5.26 -10.82 -2.01
C GLN A 42 -6.52 -10.36 -1.27
N PHE A 43 -7.36 -11.31 -0.87
CA PHE A 43 -8.55 -11.09 -0.07
C PHE A 43 -8.34 -11.73 1.31
N GLY A 44 -8.73 -11.00 2.36
CA GLY A 44 -8.76 -11.52 3.73
C GLY A 44 -10.10 -11.19 4.38
N GLU A 45 -10.76 -12.19 4.94
CA GLU A 45 -11.97 -12.01 5.72
C GLU A 45 -11.62 -12.06 7.21
N GLY A 46 -11.98 -11.02 7.95
CA GLY A 46 -11.76 -10.92 9.40
C GLY A 46 -13.09 -10.85 10.16
N THR A 47 -13.02 -11.00 11.48
CA THR A 47 -14.21 -10.95 12.36
C THR A 47 -14.96 -9.62 12.31
N TYR A 48 -14.27 -8.53 11.97
CA TYR A 48 -14.80 -7.17 12.04
C TYR A 48 -14.75 -6.43 10.69
N GLY A 49 -14.37 -7.12 9.62
CA GLY A 49 -14.20 -6.47 8.33
C GLY A 49 -13.48 -7.32 7.31
N GLU A 50 -13.54 -6.85 6.08
CA GLU A 50 -12.88 -7.47 4.93
C GLU A 50 -11.65 -6.64 4.57
N THR A 51 -10.60 -7.31 4.09
CA THR A 51 -9.37 -6.67 3.63
C THR A 51 -9.12 -7.05 2.19
N HIS A 52 -8.92 -6.03 1.35
CA HIS A 52 -8.56 -6.20 -0.05
C HIS A 52 -7.18 -5.57 -0.24
N LEU A 53 -6.26 -6.32 -0.85
CA LEU A 53 -4.93 -5.85 -1.17
C LEU A 53 -4.69 -6.06 -2.66
N TYR A 54 -4.29 -4.99 -3.33
CA TYR A 54 -3.92 -5.00 -4.73
C TYR A 54 -2.47 -4.56 -4.85
N GLU A 55 -1.66 -5.37 -5.54
CA GLU A 55 -0.27 -5.07 -5.85
C GLU A 55 -0.08 -4.92 -7.35
N ASN A 56 0.85 -4.06 -7.74
CA ASN A 56 1.38 -3.81 -9.07
C ASN A 56 0.32 -3.33 -10.06
N ILE A 57 -0.40 -2.30 -9.64
CA ILE A 57 -1.46 -1.66 -10.41
C ILE A 57 -1.20 -0.17 -10.55
N SER A 58 -1.67 0.39 -11.66
CA SER A 58 -1.63 1.85 -11.88
C SER A 58 -2.63 2.58 -10.99
N ALA A 59 -2.43 3.89 -10.81
CA ALA A 59 -3.36 4.75 -10.09
C ALA A 59 -4.76 4.74 -10.73
N ASP A 60 -4.86 4.72 -12.07
CA ASP A 60 -6.14 4.66 -12.76
C ASP A 60 -6.89 3.35 -12.46
N GLN A 61 -6.17 2.22 -12.50
CA GLN A 61 -6.73 0.92 -12.12
C GLN A 61 -7.14 0.86 -10.65
N PHE A 62 -6.42 1.55 -9.76
CA PHE A 62 -6.79 1.64 -8.35
C PHE A 62 -8.20 2.20 -8.18
N TYR A 63 -8.53 3.32 -8.83
CA TYR A 63 -9.85 3.94 -8.67
C TYR A 63 -10.97 3.01 -9.13
N ASP A 64 -10.78 2.32 -10.25
CA ASP A 64 -11.77 1.38 -10.77
C ASP A 64 -11.92 0.18 -9.84
N LYS A 65 -10.83 -0.35 -9.27
CA LYS A 65 -10.88 -1.47 -8.32
C LYS A 65 -11.55 -1.05 -7.01
N LEU A 66 -11.21 0.13 -6.50
CA LEU A 66 -11.83 0.69 -5.31
C LEU A 66 -13.34 0.89 -5.52
N GLU A 67 -13.75 1.51 -6.62
CA GLU A 67 -15.18 1.67 -6.93
C GLU A 67 -15.90 0.32 -7.03
N ASN A 68 -15.28 -0.70 -7.63
CA ASN A 68 -15.84 -2.04 -7.72
C ASN A 68 -15.93 -2.77 -6.38
N ALA A 69 -14.98 -2.57 -5.46
CA ALA A 69 -15.03 -3.15 -4.12
C ALA A 69 -16.12 -2.51 -3.27
N LEU A 70 -16.32 -1.20 -3.42
CA LEU A 70 -17.22 -0.41 -2.59
C LEU A 70 -18.67 -0.35 -3.11
N SER A 71 -18.89 -0.49 -4.43
CA SER A 71 -20.23 -0.36 -5.06
C SER A 71 -21.27 -1.43 -4.68
N PRO A 72 -20.89 -2.71 -4.47
CA PRO A 72 -21.84 -3.77 -4.12
C PRO A 72 -22.39 -3.69 -2.69
N GLN A 73 -21.70 -2.94 -1.81
CA GLN A 73 -22.04 -2.83 -0.39
C GLN A 73 -23.39 -2.12 -0.20
N LYS A 74 -24.33 -2.78 0.50
CA LYS A 74 -25.71 -2.31 0.69
C LYS A 74 -25.97 -1.60 2.01
N ASN A 75 -25.12 -1.83 3.00
CA ASN A 75 -25.24 -1.28 4.35
C ASN A 75 -24.31 -0.08 4.54
N ALA A 76 -24.43 0.61 5.67
CA ALA A 76 -23.41 1.57 6.06
C ALA A 76 -22.13 0.83 6.47
N TYR A 77 -20.98 1.28 5.96
CA TYR A 77 -19.67 0.69 6.25
C TYR A 77 -18.62 1.76 6.47
N LYS A 78 -17.48 1.37 7.03
CA LYS A 78 -16.34 2.25 7.27
C LYS A 78 -15.17 1.76 6.43
N VAL A 79 -14.53 2.66 5.70
CA VAL A 79 -13.38 2.29 4.89
C VAL A 79 -12.14 2.97 5.41
N ASN A 80 -11.09 2.18 5.61
CA ASN A 80 -9.72 2.68 5.73
C ASN A 80 -8.94 2.31 4.48
N LEU A 81 -8.18 3.27 3.95
CA LEU A 81 -7.37 3.09 2.76
C LEU A 81 -5.90 3.35 3.08
N ALA A 82 -5.03 2.49 2.58
CA ALA A 82 -3.59 2.66 2.64
C ALA A 82 -2.97 2.44 1.26
N LEU A 83 -1.94 3.22 0.94
CA LEU A 83 -1.21 3.15 -0.33
C LEU A 83 0.16 2.53 -0.13
N GLY A 84 0.61 1.76 -1.11
CA GLY A 84 2.00 1.40 -1.27
C GLY A 84 2.62 2.16 -2.43
N TYR A 85 3.81 2.67 -2.19
CA TYR A 85 4.49 3.60 -3.05
C TYR A 85 5.98 3.32 -3.07
N GLN A 86 6.61 3.63 -4.20
CA GLN A 86 8.06 3.58 -4.32
C GLN A 86 8.61 5.00 -4.24
N LEU A 87 9.60 5.17 -3.38
CA LEU A 87 10.38 6.37 -3.27
C LEU A 87 11.75 6.17 -3.92
N TYR A 88 12.26 7.20 -4.59
CA TYR A 88 13.57 7.23 -5.20
C TYR A 88 14.46 8.26 -4.49
N ASP A 89 15.60 7.80 -3.98
CA ASP A 89 16.68 8.62 -3.44
C ASP A 89 17.72 8.88 -4.55
N PRO A 90 17.77 10.10 -5.10
CA PRO A 90 18.71 10.44 -6.17
C PRO A 90 20.17 10.50 -5.69
N VAL A 91 20.42 10.71 -4.39
CA VAL A 91 21.77 10.84 -3.84
C VAL A 91 22.46 9.48 -3.80
N ASN A 92 21.73 8.47 -3.33
CA ASN A 92 22.25 7.10 -3.22
C ASN A 92 21.89 6.23 -4.45
N ASN A 93 21.11 6.77 -5.39
CA ASN A 93 20.55 6.05 -6.54
C ASN A 93 19.77 4.79 -6.11
N GLU A 94 18.94 4.94 -5.07
CA GLU A 94 18.23 3.84 -4.43
C GLU A 94 16.72 4.01 -4.53
N SER A 95 16.02 2.88 -4.65
CA SER A 95 14.57 2.84 -4.57
C SER A 95 14.12 2.13 -3.30
N ILE A 96 13.17 2.72 -2.58
CA ILE A 96 12.60 2.20 -1.35
C ILE A 96 11.11 2.01 -1.57
N TYR A 97 10.66 0.77 -1.48
CA TYR A 97 9.24 0.44 -1.55
C TYR A 97 8.61 0.45 -0.15
N PHE A 98 7.50 1.17 -0.02
CA PHE A 98 6.65 1.20 1.16
C PHE A 98 5.43 0.33 0.90
N TYR A 99 5.26 -0.69 1.72
CA TYR A 99 4.10 -1.57 1.66
C TYR A 99 2.85 -0.87 2.21
N PRO A 100 1.65 -1.06 1.62
CA PRO A 100 0.43 -0.46 2.13
C PRO A 100 0.16 -0.97 3.55
N ASN A 101 0.01 -0.02 4.48
CA ASN A 101 -0.24 -0.30 5.88
C ASN A 101 -1.04 0.85 6.49
N ILE A 102 -2.23 0.54 7.00
CA ILE A 102 -3.16 1.51 7.61
C ILE A 102 -2.56 2.27 8.79
N ALA A 103 -1.51 1.76 9.42
CA ALA A 103 -0.82 2.49 10.49
C ALA A 103 0.06 3.65 9.98
N ASN A 104 0.65 3.53 8.78
CA ASN A 104 1.76 4.39 8.35
C ASN A 104 1.60 5.01 6.95
N THR A 105 0.79 4.41 6.09
CA THR A 105 0.58 4.84 4.70
C THR A 105 -0.89 5.07 4.39
N TYR A 106 -1.66 5.47 5.41
CA TYR A 106 -3.07 5.77 5.28
C TYR A 106 -3.32 6.98 4.37
N VAL A 107 -4.39 6.94 3.59
CA VAL A 107 -4.85 8.08 2.77
C VAL A 107 -5.61 9.09 3.62
N TYR A 108 -6.28 8.59 4.66
CA TYR A 108 -7.08 9.36 5.61
C TYR A 108 -6.68 9.00 7.03
N ASP A 109 -6.50 10.00 7.89
CA ASP A 109 -6.20 9.81 9.32
C ASP A 109 -7.29 9.01 10.06
N LYS A 110 -8.52 9.03 9.53
CA LYS A 110 -9.70 8.39 10.10
C LYS A 110 -10.47 7.66 9.01
N PRO A 111 -11.07 6.49 9.32
CA PRO A 111 -11.95 5.81 8.38
C PRO A 111 -13.12 6.72 8.02
N PHE A 112 -13.44 6.78 6.73
CA PHE A 112 -14.63 7.47 6.28
C PHE A 112 -15.84 6.54 6.39
N VAL A 113 -16.98 7.12 6.74
CA VAL A 113 -18.25 6.39 6.83
C VAL A 113 -18.96 6.55 5.49
N ASN A 114 -19.29 5.44 4.85
CA ASN A 114 -20.14 5.43 3.68
C ASN A 114 -21.55 5.00 4.08
N ASN A 115 -22.51 5.92 3.99
CA ASN A 115 -23.92 5.65 4.26
C ASN A 115 -24.77 5.55 2.99
N SER A 116 -24.21 5.93 1.83
CA SER A 116 -24.96 6.08 0.59
C SER A 116 -24.07 6.06 -0.66
N ARG A 117 -24.65 5.72 -1.81
CA ARG A 117 -23.94 5.84 -3.10
C ARG A 117 -23.44 7.25 -3.40
N ALA A 118 -24.07 8.29 -2.86
CA ALA A 118 -23.59 9.66 -3.02
C ALA A 118 -22.30 9.88 -2.24
N ASP A 119 -22.19 9.32 -1.04
CA ASP A 119 -20.96 9.38 -0.22
C ASP A 119 -19.82 8.59 -0.88
N LEU A 120 -20.13 7.43 -1.47
CA LEU A 120 -19.17 6.68 -2.27
C LEU A 120 -18.54 7.54 -3.38
N ARG A 121 -19.38 8.18 -4.19
CA ARG A 121 -18.93 9.04 -5.30
C ARG A 121 -18.10 10.22 -4.82
N LYS A 122 -18.48 10.83 -3.70
CA LYS A 122 -17.71 11.92 -3.09
C LYS A 122 -16.31 11.43 -2.72
N VAL A 123 -16.20 10.26 -2.10
CA VAL A 123 -14.90 9.72 -1.69
C VAL A 123 -14.05 9.35 -2.90
N ILE A 124 -14.59 8.66 -3.90
CA ILE A 124 -13.84 8.35 -5.13
C ILE A 124 -13.35 9.65 -5.80
N THR A 125 -14.19 10.69 -5.85
CA THR A 125 -13.82 11.99 -6.42
C THR A 125 -12.75 12.68 -5.59
N ASP A 126 -12.87 12.66 -4.27
CA ASP A 126 -11.89 13.21 -3.34
C ASP A 126 -10.52 12.55 -3.53
N ILE A 127 -10.45 11.22 -3.51
CA ILE A 127 -9.18 10.48 -3.70
C ILE A 127 -8.58 10.76 -5.09
N ARG A 128 -9.41 10.87 -6.14
CA ARG A 128 -8.93 11.20 -7.50
C ARG A 128 -8.36 12.61 -7.64
N THR A 129 -8.92 13.56 -6.91
CA THR A 129 -8.52 14.98 -6.97
C THR A 129 -7.42 15.31 -5.98
N LYS A 130 -7.26 14.49 -4.94
CA LYS A 130 -6.16 14.58 -3.99
C LYS A 130 -4.87 14.14 -4.68
N ASP A 131 -3.82 14.96 -4.58
CA ASP A 131 -2.49 14.47 -4.88
C ASP A 131 -2.11 13.48 -3.79
N LEU A 132 -2.16 12.19 -4.12
CA LEU A 132 -1.85 11.11 -3.18
C LEU A 132 -0.41 11.23 -2.64
N SER A 133 0.45 12.03 -3.28
CA SER A 133 1.83 12.32 -2.84
C SER A 133 1.84 13.08 -1.52
N ASP A 134 0.86 13.97 -1.33
CA ASP A 134 0.73 14.79 -0.13
C ASP A 134 0.36 13.96 1.11
N THR A 135 -0.16 12.75 0.91
CA THR A 135 -0.48 11.82 2.01
C THR A 135 0.70 10.93 2.41
N LEU A 136 1.81 10.98 1.68
CA LEU A 136 2.91 10.06 1.89
C LEU A 136 3.83 10.52 3.01
N ASN A 137 4.13 9.61 3.93
CA ASN A 137 5.18 9.83 4.92
C ASN A 137 6.55 9.56 4.28
N TYR A 138 7.35 10.62 4.13
CA TYR A 138 8.69 10.54 3.59
C TYR A 138 9.72 10.29 4.70
N PRO A 139 10.64 9.33 4.53
CA PRO A 139 11.64 9.02 5.55
C PRO A 139 12.76 10.06 5.64
N LYS A 140 13.02 10.84 4.57
CA LYS A 140 14.07 11.86 4.50
C LYS A 140 13.72 12.98 3.52
N SER A 141 14.27 14.17 3.76
CA SER A 141 14.22 15.31 2.84
C SER A 141 15.02 15.02 1.55
N GLY A 142 14.47 15.36 0.38
CA GLY A 142 15.11 15.20 -0.93
C GLY A 142 14.78 13.90 -1.68
N ILE A 143 14.07 12.97 -1.05
CA ILE A 143 13.54 11.77 -1.69
C ILE A 143 12.29 12.13 -2.50
N LYS A 144 12.11 11.50 -3.68
CA LYS A 144 10.97 11.76 -4.57
C LYS A 144 10.08 10.54 -4.70
N THR A 145 8.77 10.73 -4.84
CA THR A 145 7.86 9.65 -5.21
C THR A 145 8.11 9.24 -6.65
N GLN A 146 8.31 7.94 -6.88
CA GLN A 146 8.48 7.37 -8.22
C GLN A 146 7.14 6.85 -8.77
N GLY A 147 6.24 6.38 -7.90
CA GLY A 147 4.89 5.97 -8.27
C GLY A 147 4.14 5.26 -7.15
N TYR A 148 2.85 5.02 -7.37
CA TYR A 148 2.00 4.15 -6.57
C TYR A 148 1.91 2.80 -7.27
N TYR A 149 2.04 1.74 -6.49
CA TYR A 149 2.09 0.40 -7.03
C TYR A 149 1.08 -0.52 -6.35
N SER A 150 0.56 -0.16 -5.18
CA SER A 150 -0.34 -1.03 -4.43
C SER A 150 -1.28 -0.23 -3.55
N PHE A 151 -2.39 -0.85 -3.16
CA PHE A 151 -3.28 -0.30 -2.13
C PHE A 151 -3.91 -1.41 -1.31
N GLN A 152 -4.27 -1.07 -0.09
CA GLN A 152 -5.04 -1.90 0.82
C GLN A 152 -6.25 -1.13 1.32
N ASP A 153 -7.41 -1.77 1.28
CA ASP A 153 -8.64 -1.28 1.88
C ASP A 153 -9.17 -2.26 2.93
N ILE A 154 -9.70 -1.69 4.02
CA ILE A 154 -10.44 -2.43 5.05
C ILE A 154 -11.85 -1.88 5.14
N LEU A 155 -12.84 -2.76 4.99
CA LEU A 155 -14.29 -2.51 4.99
C LEU A 155 -14.96 -2.94 6.29
#